data_AF-A0A066YYX1-F1
#
_entry.id   AF-A0A066YYX1-F1
#
_cell.length_a   1.000
_cell.length_b   1.000
_cell.length_c   1.000
_cell.angle_alpha   90.00
_cell.angle_beta   90.00
_cell.angle_gamma   90.00
#
_symmetry.space_group_name_H-M   'P 1'
#
loop_
_entity.id
_entity.type
_entity.pdbx_description
1 polymer ?
#
loop_
_entity_poly.entity_id
_entity_poly.type
_entity_poly.pdbx_seq_one_letter_code
_entity_poly.pdbx_strand_id
1 'polypeptide(L)'
;MTIAALRTLVDAELPDVQRPTAPRIRPTNRPRGGPAVDTERAIAVSMYKTGEYIATITQATGLGQDEIAAAVEEAGYKFAPDAPGDEPTDPAADTAETLIAWGMRHSSARMQRLADQARTALADLQQASRREAVVTAAEEKVHAAEQALAAARDELRAAKGAPAASGRPDRAEAAAIRAWANQHGHTVGTFGMIPAPIVAAYRAANKEASRAA
;
A
#
# COMPACT_ATOMS: atom_id res chain seq x y z
N MET A 1 19.37 7.29 3.05
CA MET A 1 20.36 7.06 4.13
C MET A 1 20.49 5.57 4.35
N THR A 2 21.70 5.02 4.29
CA THR A 2 21.96 3.58 4.40
C THR A 2 22.15 3.17 5.87
N ILE A 3 21.83 1.92 6.21
CA ILE A 3 21.95 1.33 7.55
C ILE A 3 23.36 1.51 8.15
N ALA A 4 24.39 1.59 7.29
CA ALA A 4 25.76 1.87 7.69
C ALA A 4 25.94 3.27 8.32
N ALA A 5 25.19 4.27 7.86
CA ALA A 5 25.27 5.65 8.36
C ALA A 5 24.58 5.83 9.73
N LEU A 6 23.55 5.03 10.02
CA LEU A 6 22.90 5.00 11.34
C LEU A 6 23.81 4.36 12.40
N ARG A 7 24.61 3.37 12.02
CA ARG A 7 25.51 2.66 12.95
C ARG A 7 26.68 3.52 13.41
N THR A 8 27.20 4.38 12.54
CA THR A 8 28.25 5.35 12.87
C THR A 8 27.78 6.48 13.77
N LEU A 9 26.49 6.80 13.78
CA LEU A 9 25.93 7.85 14.64
C LEU A 9 25.75 7.35 16.09
N VAL A 10 25.34 6.09 16.25
CA VAL A 10 25.10 5.47 17.57
C VAL A 10 26.40 5.20 18.33
N ASP A 11 27.50 4.87 17.64
CA ASP A 11 28.79 4.63 18.30
C ASP A 11 29.51 5.93 18.74
N ALA A 12 29.07 7.11 18.29
CA ALA A 12 29.67 8.40 18.66
C ALA A 12 29.11 9.00 19.97
N GLU A 13 27.95 8.54 20.44
CA GLU A 13 27.20 9.19 21.52
C GLU A 13 27.42 8.59 22.93
N LEU A 14 28.14 7.46 23.05
CA LEU A 14 28.35 6.77 24.33
C LEU A 14 29.77 6.16 24.45
N PRO A 15 30.80 6.97 24.75
CA PRO A 15 32.19 6.49 24.80
C PRO A 15 32.54 5.61 26.01
N ASP A 16 31.64 5.41 26.99
CA ASP A 16 32.02 4.80 28.28
C ASP A 16 31.06 3.73 28.84
N VAL A 17 30.32 3.04 27.96
CA VAL A 17 29.58 1.84 28.39
C VAL A 17 30.53 0.65 28.38
N GLN A 18 31.04 0.27 29.57
CA GLN A 18 31.67 -1.04 29.77
C GLN A 18 30.69 -2.14 29.37
N ARG A 19 30.89 -2.72 28.19
CA ARG A 19 30.11 -3.86 27.72
C ARG A 19 30.50 -5.07 28.59
N PRO A 20 29.56 -5.68 29.35
CA PRO A 20 29.86 -6.90 30.08
C PRO A 20 30.33 -7.95 29.08
N THR A 21 31.38 -8.69 29.44
CA THR A 21 31.91 -9.78 28.63
C THR A 21 30.79 -10.77 28.36
N ALA A 22 30.41 -10.90 27.09
CA ALA A 22 29.33 -11.80 26.68
C ALA A 22 29.60 -13.22 27.21
N PRO A 23 28.61 -13.90 27.82
CA PRO A 23 28.76 -15.31 28.14
C PRO A 23 29.08 -16.06 26.85
N ARG A 24 30.17 -16.84 26.86
CA ARG A 24 30.50 -17.77 25.77
C ARG A 24 29.42 -18.85 25.73
N ILE A 25 28.36 -18.58 24.98
CA ILE A 25 27.38 -19.60 24.59
C ILE A 25 28.14 -20.52 23.63
N ARG A 26 28.41 -21.75 24.08
CA ARG A 26 28.94 -22.80 23.21
C ARG A 26 27.91 -23.00 22.08
N PRO A 27 28.30 -22.93 20.80
CA PRO A 27 27.41 -23.30 19.73
C PRO A 27 27.11 -24.79 19.89
N THR A 28 25.91 -25.09 20.40
CA THR A 28 25.39 -26.45 20.30
C THR A 28 25.05 -26.64 18.82
N ASN A 29 25.98 -27.32 18.14
CA ASN A 29 25.80 -27.82 16.80
C ASN A 29 24.61 -28.80 16.82
N ARG A 30 23.41 -28.29 16.56
CA ARG A 30 22.20 -29.09 16.36
C ARG A 30 21.99 -29.26 14.85
N PRO A 31 21.76 -30.49 14.38
CA PRO A 31 21.82 -30.80 12.96
C PRO A 31 20.72 -30.10 12.16
N ARG A 32 21.12 -29.74 10.95
CA ARG A 32 20.31 -29.28 9.83
C ARG A 32 19.36 -30.43 9.41
N GLY A 33 18.05 -30.24 9.60
CA GLY A 33 17.01 -31.11 9.04
C GLY A 33 15.94 -31.61 10.03
N GLY A 34 14.96 -30.77 10.35
CA GLY A 34 13.66 -31.09 10.99
C GLY A 34 12.66 -30.00 10.59
N PRO A 35 11.37 -30.30 10.37
CA PRO A 35 10.46 -29.48 9.56
C PRO A 35 10.21 -28.14 10.25
N ALA A 36 10.14 -27.04 9.48
CA ALA A 36 9.73 -25.73 10.00
C ALA A 36 8.48 -25.86 10.89
N VAL A 37 7.56 -26.73 10.47
CA VAL A 37 6.30 -27.12 11.11
C VAL A 37 6.40 -27.38 12.62
N ASP A 38 7.52 -27.90 13.14
CA ASP A 38 7.68 -28.16 14.58
C ASP A 38 7.89 -26.86 15.39
N THR A 39 8.54 -25.87 14.78
CA THR A 39 8.80 -24.57 15.42
C THR A 39 7.54 -23.71 15.41
N GLU A 40 6.83 -23.65 14.29
CA GLU A 40 5.56 -22.92 14.21
C GLU A 40 4.51 -23.51 15.15
N ARG A 41 4.45 -24.84 15.27
CA ARG A 41 3.56 -25.52 16.23
C ARG A 41 3.93 -25.20 17.68
N ALA A 42 5.21 -25.18 18.02
CA ALA A 42 5.64 -24.80 19.37
C ALA A 42 5.30 -23.34 19.70
N ILE A 43 5.41 -22.43 18.73
CA ILE A 43 4.99 -21.03 18.87
C ILE A 43 3.47 -20.94 19.03
N ALA A 44 2.70 -21.67 18.22
CA ALA A 44 1.24 -21.70 18.32
C ALA A 44 0.74 -22.18 19.69
N VAL A 45 1.32 -23.26 20.22
CA VAL A 45 1.00 -23.77 21.57
C VAL A 45 1.37 -22.75 22.65
N SER A 46 2.50 -22.04 22.50
CA SER A 46 2.90 -20.99 23.45
C SER A 46 1.95 -19.79 23.42
N MET A 47 1.53 -19.34 22.25
CA MET A 47 0.58 -18.25 22.09
C MET A 47 -0.81 -18.64 22.64
N TYR A 48 -1.28 -19.85 22.34
CA TYR A 48 -2.54 -20.38 22.88
C TYR A 48 -2.53 -20.43 24.41
N LYS A 49 -1.43 -20.88 25.01
CA LYS A 49 -1.25 -20.90 26.47
C LYS A 49 -1.29 -19.50 27.10
N THR A 50 -0.87 -18.49 26.35
CA THR A 50 -0.89 -17.09 26.78
C THR A 50 -2.30 -16.48 26.68
N GLY A 51 -3.26 -17.22 26.11
CA GLY A 51 -4.64 -16.77 25.89
C GLY A 51 -4.82 -15.99 24.60
N GLU A 52 -3.90 -16.11 23.64
CA GLU A 52 -4.05 -15.50 22.32
C GLU A 52 -5.14 -16.21 21.51
N TYR A 53 -5.89 -15.43 20.73
CA TYR A 53 -6.94 -15.93 19.84
C TYR A 53 -6.37 -16.75 18.67
N ILE A 54 -7.14 -17.72 18.20
CA ILE A 54 -6.76 -18.65 17.12
C ILE A 54 -6.48 -17.88 15.82
N ALA A 55 -7.22 -16.79 15.56
CA ALA A 55 -6.98 -15.94 14.39
C ALA A 55 -5.58 -15.29 14.42
N THR A 56 -5.17 -14.76 15.58
CA THR A 56 -3.85 -14.16 15.78
C THR A 56 -2.75 -15.21 15.65
N ILE A 57 -2.98 -16.41 16.19
CA ILE A 57 -2.04 -17.54 16.08
C ILE A 57 -1.91 -17.99 14.62
N THR A 58 -3.03 -18.09 13.89
CA THR A 58 -3.06 -18.43 12.45
C THR A 58 -2.28 -17.40 11.64
N GLN A 59 -2.46 -16.12 11.91
CA GLN A 59 -1.74 -15.05 11.21
C GLN A 59 -0.23 -15.06 11.53
N ALA A 60 0.15 -15.31 12.79
CA ALA A 60 1.54 -15.28 13.22
C ALA A 60 2.34 -16.52 12.79
N THR A 61 1.68 -17.68 12.72
CA THR A 61 2.34 -18.97 12.46
C THR A 61 2.07 -19.53 11.06
N GLY A 62 1.02 -19.05 10.38
CA GLY A 62 0.55 -19.60 9.10
C GLY A 62 -0.15 -20.97 9.22
N LEU A 63 -0.33 -21.49 10.44
CA LEU A 63 -0.99 -22.78 10.69
C LEU A 63 -2.51 -22.62 10.65
N GLY A 64 -3.18 -23.60 10.04
CA GLY A 64 -4.64 -23.69 10.07
C GLY A 64 -5.17 -24.05 11.46
N GLN A 65 -6.45 -23.76 11.70
CA GLN A 65 -7.13 -24.08 12.97
C GLN A 65 -6.99 -25.54 13.38
N ASP A 66 -7.12 -26.48 12.44
CA ASP A 66 -6.97 -27.92 12.69
C ASP A 66 -5.54 -28.30 13.09
N GLU A 67 -4.54 -27.62 12.53
CA GLU A 67 -3.13 -27.86 12.83
C GLU A 67 -2.73 -27.32 14.20
N ILE A 68 -3.32 -26.17 14.57
CA ILE A 68 -3.21 -25.56 15.90
C ILE A 68 -3.90 -26.46 16.92
N ALA A 69 -5.11 -26.96 16.63
CA ALA A 69 -5.85 -27.88 17.49
C ALA A 69 -5.03 -29.14 17.79
N ALA A 70 -4.51 -29.77 16.74
CA ALA A 70 -3.67 -30.95 16.87
C ALA A 70 -2.39 -30.67 17.70
N ALA A 71 -1.74 -29.53 17.51
CA ALA A 71 -0.54 -29.16 18.26
C ALA A 71 -0.83 -28.90 19.76
N VAL A 72 -1.97 -28.27 20.06
CA VAL A 72 -2.41 -27.97 21.43
C VAL A 72 -2.80 -29.25 22.17
N GLU A 73 -3.51 -30.16 21.50
CA GLU A 73 -3.89 -31.47 22.05
C GLU A 73 -2.69 -32.40 22.24
N GLU A 74 -1.75 -32.43 21.29
CA GLU A 74 -0.49 -33.17 21.42
C GLU A 74 0.35 -32.66 22.60
N ALA A 75 0.29 -31.35 22.88
CA ALA A 75 0.90 -30.75 24.05
C ALA A 75 0.12 -30.98 25.37
N GLY A 76 -1.01 -31.70 25.32
CA GLY A 76 -1.81 -32.08 26.48
C GLY A 76 -2.79 -31.02 26.98
N TYR A 77 -3.08 -30.00 26.16
CA TYR A 77 -4.07 -28.97 26.48
C TYR A 77 -5.40 -29.24 25.76
N LYS A 78 -6.51 -28.89 26.40
CA LYS A 78 -7.83 -28.99 25.78
C LYS A 78 -8.01 -27.84 24.80
N PHE A 79 -8.08 -28.15 23.51
CA PHE A 79 -8.41 -27.16 22.50
C PHE A 79 -9.89 -26.75 22.63
N ALA A 80 -10.13 -25.45 22.72
CA ALA A 80 -11.44 -24.84 22.63
C ALA A 80 -11.38 -23.86 21.45
N PRO A 81 -12.15 -24.09 20.36
CA PRO A 81 -12.24 -23.12 19.28
C PRO A 81 -12.89 -21.84 19.80
N ASP A 82 -12.33 -20.69 19.42
CA ASP A 82 -12.96 -19.39 19.65
C ASP A 82 -14.39 -19.45 19.08
N ALA A 83 -15.37 -19.11 19.91
CA ALA A 83 -16.75 -19.10 19.47
C ALA A 83 -16.88 -18.05 18.34
N PRO A 84 -17.69 -18.29 17.28
CA PRO A 84 -17.88 -17.36 16.17
C PRO A 84 -18.65 -16.07 16.53
N GLY A 85 -18.45 -15.55 17.74
CA GLY A 85 -18.94 -14.27 18.24
C GLY A 85 -17.94 -13.55 19.16
N ASP A 86 -16.78 -14.13 19.46
CA ASP A 86 -15.66 -13.44 20.12
C ASP A 86 -14.82 -12.73 19.06
N GLU A 87 -15.43 -11.76 18.37
CA GLU A 87 -14.62 -10.68 17.80
C GLU A 87 -13.81 -10.05 18.93
N PRO A 88 -12.54 -9.66 18.71
CA PRO A 88 -11.73 -9.01 19.73
C PRO A 88 -12.39 -7.67 20.06
N THR A 89 -13.25 -7.69 21.07
CA THR A 89 -13.60 -6.48 21.78
C THR A 89 -12.30 -6.06 22.43
N ASP A 90 -11.73 -4.96 21.92
CA ASP A 90 -10.46 -4.45 22.39
C ASP A 90 -10.52 -4.38 23.92
N PRO A 91 -9.70 -5.13 24.67
CA PRO A 91 -9.80 -5.16 26.13
C PRO A 91 -9.62 -3.75 26.73
N ALA A 92 -8.99 -2.84 25.98
CA ALA A 92 -8.92 -1.42 26.31
C ALA A 92 -10.29 -0.70 26.25
N ALA A 93 -11.16 -1.05 25.30
CA ALA A 93 -12.52 -0.53 25.21
C ALA A 93 -13.40 -1.06 26.34
N ASP A 94 -13.32 -2.36 26.63
CA ASP A 94 -14.06 -2.99 27.73
C ASP A 94 -13.64 -2.44 29.10
N THR A 95 -12.35 -2.16 29.27
CA THR A 95 -11.84 -1.53 30.50
C THR A 95 -12.28 -0.07 30.63
N ALA A 96 -12.30 0.70 29.53
CA ALA A 96 -12.80 2.08 29.55
C ALA A 96 -14.30 2.17 29.88
N GLU A 97 -15.14 1.33 29.27
CA GLU A 97 -16.57 1.29 29.55
C GLU A 97 -16.86 0.79 30.98
N THR A 98 -16.09 -0.18 31.47
CA THR A 98 -16.16 -0.67 32.85
C THR A 98 -15.84 0.44 33.85
N LEU A 99 -14.79 1.23 33.60
CA LEU A 99 -14.41 2.36 34.46
C LEU A 99 -15.46 3.48 34.45
N ILE A 100 -16.04 3.79 33.29
CA ILE A 100 -17.14 4.75 33.17
C ILE A 100 -18.36 4.27 33.97
N ALA A 101 -18.74 2.99 33.82
CA ALA A 101 -19.87 2.40 34.54
C ALA A 101 -19.65 2.38 36.06
N TRP A 102 -18.41 2.13 36.50
CA TRP A 102 -18.03 2.25 37.91
C TRP A 102 -18.12 3.70 38.40
N GLY A 103 -17.61 4.66 37.62
CA GLY A 103 -17.62 6.08 37.94
C GLY A 103 -19.03 6.67 38.11
N MET A 104 -20.01 6.20 37.32
CA MET A 104 -21.42 6.61 37.46
C MET A 104 -22.10 6.04 38.71
N ARG A 105 -21.75 4.83 39.13
CA ARG A 105 -22.29 4.21 40.36
C ARG A 105 -21.62 4.73 41.62
N HIS A 106 -20.55 5.51 41.47
CA HIS A 106 -19.82 6.08 42.59
C HIS A 106 -20.65 7.14 43.32
N SER A 107 -20.55 7.22 44.65
CA SER A 107 -21.34 8.15 45.48
C SER A 107 -20.89 9.62 45.36
N SER A 108 -19.64 9.83 44.98
CA SER A 108 -19.09 11.18 44.73
C SER A 108 -19.62 11.78 43.42
N ALA A 109 -20.30 12.92 43.53
CA ALA A 109 -20.79 13.69 42.38
C ALA A 109 -19.69 14.09 41.39
N ARG A 110 -18.44 14.25 41.86
CA ARG A 110 -17.30 14.54 40.98
C ARG A 110 -16.99 13.38 40.04
N MET A 111 -17.02 12.15 40.55
CA MET A 111 -16.74 10.95 39.74
C MET A 111 -17.84 10.69 38.72
N GLN A 112 -19.10 10.92 39.10
CA GLN A 112 -20.23 10.84 38.18
C GLN A 112 -20.09 11.81 37.01
N ARG A 113 -19.79 13.09 37.30
CA ARG A 113 -19.54 14.09 36.25
C ARG A 113 -18.38 13.72 35.33
N LEU A 114 -17.30 13.14 35.88
CA LEU A 114 -16.16 12.70 35.07
C LEU A 114 -16.54 11.53 34.15
N ALA A 115 -17.35 10.59 34.63
CA ALA A 115 -17.85 9.48 33.82
C ALA A 115 -18.77 9.98 32.69
N ASP A 116 -19.65 10.95 32.98
CA ASP A 116 -20.50 11.58 31.95
C ASP A 116 -19.66 12.32 30.91
N GLN A 117 -18.64 13.07 31.33
CA GLN A 117 -17.70 13.74 30.43
C GLN A 117 -16.95 12.74 29.54
N ALA A 118 -16.49 11.62 30.11
CA ALA A 118 -15.81 10.58 29.36
C ALA A 118 -16.73 9.93 28.31
N ARG A 119 -18.01 9.71 28.63
CA ARG A 119 -19.00 9.22 27.65
C ARG A 119 -19.20 10.17 26.50
N THR A 120 -19.38 11.46 26.79
CA THR A 120 -19.52 12.48 25.75
C THR A 120 -18.28 12.54 24.87
N ALA A 121 -17.08 12.53 25.46
CA ALA A 121 -15.83 12.55 24.71
C ALA A 121 -15.66 11.32 23.81
N LEU A 122 -16.02 10.12 24.28
CA LEU A 122 -16.00 8.90 23.45
C LEU A 122 -17.01 8.99 22.29
N ALA A 123 -18.21 9.51 22.54
CA ALA A 123 -19.20 9.71 21.49
C ALA A 123 -18.70 10.70 20.42
N ASP A 124 -18.06 11.79 20.83
CA ASP A 124 -17.47 12.77 19.93
C ASP A 124 -16.33 12.18 19.09
N LEU A 125 -15.45 11.38 19.70
CA LEU A 125 -14.38 10.66 18.98
C LEU A 125 -14.93 9.65 17.99
N GLN A 126 -15.96 8.88 18.38
CA GLN A 126 -16.64 7.96 17.46
C GLN A 126 -17.34 8.69 16.32
N GLN A 127 -17.84 9.91 16.55
CA GLN A 127 -18.42 10.72 15.49
C GLN A 127 -17.33 11.26 14.55
N ALA A 128 -16.20 11.70 15.09
CA ALA A 128 -15.05 12.16 14.32
C ALA A 128 -14.50 11.04 13.43
N SER A 129 -14.29 9.83 13.97
CA SER A 129 -13.79 8.69 13.19
C SER A 129 -14.72 8.30 12.04
N ARG A 130 -16.05 8.33 12.26
CA ARG A 130 -17.03 8.11 11.18
C ARG A 130 -16.96 9.19 10.10
N ARG A 131 -16.76 10.45 10.49
CA ARG A 131 -16.60 11.55 9.51
C ARG A 131 -15.32 11.37 8.70
N GLU A 132 -14.20 11.04 9.34
CA GLU A 132 -12.94 10.73 8.66
C GLU A 132 -13.11 9.56 7.70
N ALA A 133 -13.75 8.46 8.11
CA ALA A 133 -14.03 7.33 7.24
C ALA A 133 -14.85 7.71 6.00
N VAL A 134 -15.85 8.61 6.16
CA VAL A 134 -16.63 9.14 5.03
C VAL A 134 -15.76 9.98 4.10
N VAL A 135 -14.85 10.80 4.65
CA VAL A 135 -13.92 11.62 3.86
C VAL A 135 -12.97 10.72 3.06
N THR A 136 -12.30 9.76 3.71
CA THR A 136 -11.40 8.81 3.05
C THR A 136 -12.12 8.04 1.93
N ALA A 137 -13.33 7.53 2.19
CA ALA A 137 -14.12 6.85 1.16
C ALA A 137 -14.53 7.76 0.00
N ALA A 138 -14.70 9.07 0.24
CA ALA A 138 -14.98 10.04 -0.81
C ALA A 138 -13.72 10.35 -1.63
N GLU A 139 -12.56 10.50 -0.99
CA GLU A 139 -11.26 10.71 -1.64
C GLU A 139 -10.89 9.53 -2.54
N GLU A 140 -11.09 8.29 -2.08
CA GLU A 140 -10.89 7.08 -2.88
C GLU A 140 -11.77 7.08 -4.13
N LYS A 141 -13.05 7.49 -4.02
CA LYS A 141 -13.95 7.62 -5.16
C LYS A 141 -13.49 8.68 -6.16
N VAL A 142 -13.00 9.82 -5.67
CA VAL A 142 -12.43 10.87 -6.54
C VAL A 142 -11.21 10.32 -7.28
N HIS A 143 -10.29 9.65 -6.58
CA HIS A 143 -9.11 9.07 -7.20
C HIS A 143 -9.48 8.02 -8.27
N ALA A 144 -10.43 7.13 -7.99
CA ALA A 144 -10.93 6.16 -8.95
C ALA A 144 -11.57 6.84 -10.17
N ALA A 145 -12.34 7.91 -9.98
CA ALA A 145 -12.95 8.67 -11.06
C ALA A 145 -11.90 9.38 -11.94
N GLU A 146 -10.84 9.93 -11.35
CA GLU A 146 -9.73 10.54 -12.07
C GLU A 146 -8.98 9.52 -12.95
N GLN A 147 -8.72 8.33 -12.42
CA GLN A 147 -8.11 7.23 -13.18
C GLN A 147 -8.99 6.82 -14.37
N ALA A 148 -10.29 6.64 -14.14
CA ALA A 148 -11.25 6.32 -15.19
C ALA A 148 -11.31 7.42 -16.27
N LEU A 149 -11.27 8.69 -15.87
CA LEU A 149 -11.26 9.83 -16.78
C LEU A 149 -9.95 9.93 -17.57
N ALA A 150 -8.80 9.60 -16.96
CA ALA A 150 -7.53 9.51 -17.66
C ALA A 150 -7.57 8.40 -18.73
N ALA A 151 -8.05 7.20 -18.38
CA ALA A 151 -8.22 6.09 -19.31
C ALA A 151 -9.15 6.46 -20.48
N ALA A 152 -10.31 7.06 -20.19
CA ALA A 152 -11.25 7.51 -21.22
C ALA A 152 -10.65 8.58 -22.15
N ARG A 153 -9.79 9.46 -21.63
CA ARG A 153 -9.06 10.44 -22.46
C ARG A 153 -8.02 9.79 -23.36
N ASP A 154 -7.34 8.77 -22.87
CA ASP A 154 -6.36 8.02 -23.65
C ASP A 154 -7.04 7.21 -24.76
N GLU A 155 -8.18 6.58 -24.47
CA GLU A 155 -9.04 5.93 -25.46
C GLU A 155 -9.53 6.92 -26.51
N LEU A 156 -9.99 8.12 -26.10
CA LEU A 156 -10.40 9.16 -27.03
C LEU A 156 -9.24 9.61 -27.93
N ARG A 157 -8.02 9.71 -27.38
CA ARG A 157 -6.81 10.06 -28.16
C ARG A 157 -6.45 8.95 -29.15
N ALA A 158 -6.57 7.69 -28.75
CA ALA A 158 -6.36 6.54 -29.62
C ALA A 158 -7.40 6.50 -30.76
N ALA A 159 -8.69 6.71 -30.43
CA ALA A 159 -9.79 6.70 -31.38
C ALA A 159 -9.75 7.87 -32.37
N LYS A 160 -9.34 9.07 -31.93
CA LYS A 160 -9.14 10.24 -32.80
C LYS A 160 -7.91 10.09 -33.72
N GLY A 161 -7.08 9.07 -33.47
CA GLY A 161 -5.76 8.96 -34.06
C GLY A 161 -4.81 10.00 -33.47
N ALA A 162 -3.51 9.68 -33.41
CA ALA A 162 -2.51 10.70 -33.13
C ALA A 162 -2.69 11.86 -34.13
N PRO A 163 -2.71 13.14 -33.71
CA PRO A 163 -2.61 14.23 -34.66
C PRO A 163 -1.35 13.97 -35.47
N ALA A 164 -1.53 13.72 -36.78
CA ALA A 164 -0.46 13.29 -37.66
C ALA A 164 0.64 14.34 -37.66
N ALA A 165 1.65 14.14 -36.80
CA ALA A 165 2.80 15.02 -36.52
C ALA A 165 2.67 16.40 -37.16
N SER A 166 1.69 17.23 -36.77
CA SER A 166 1.49 18.56 -37.37
C SER A 166 2.53 19.56 -36.88
N GLY A 167 3.66 19.05 -36.36
CA GLY A 167 4.86 19.81 -36.08
C GLY A 167 5.49 20.27 -37.37
N ARG A 168 6.15 21.44 -37.27
CA ARG A 168 7.00 22.00 -38.32
C ARG A 168 7.96 20.90 -38.80
N PRO A 169 8.08 20.67 -40.12
CA PRO A 169 9.01 19.69 -40.64
C PRO A 169 10.41 19.93 -40.10
N ASP A 170 11.10 18.87 -39.68
CA ASP A 170 12.51 18.98 -39.35
C ASP A 170 13.32 19.37 -40.60
N ARG A 171 14.62 19.64 -40.44
CA ARG A 171 15.44 20.11 -41.57
C ARG A 171 15.52 19.10 -42.71
N ALA A 172 15.48 17.80 -42.40
CA ALA A 172 15.59 16.72 -43.36
C ALA A 172 14.26 16.50 -44.10
N GLU A 173 13.15 16.46 -43.36
CA GLU A 173 11.78 16.42 -43.89
C GLU A 173 11.50 17.65 -44.77
N ALA A 174 11.93 18.83 -44.34
CA ALA A 174 11.81 20.04 -45.16
C ALA A 174 12.60 19.97 -46.48
N ALA A 175 13.76 19.31 -46.51
CA ALA A 175 14.51 19.10 -47.75
C ALA A 175 13.78 18.10 -48.67
N ALA A 176 13.25 17.01 -48.10
CA ALA A 176 12.48 16.01 -48.84
C ALA A 176 11.18 16.60 -49.42
N ILE A 177 10.45 17.41 -48.64
CA ILE A 177 9.24 18.08 -49.09
C ILE A 177 9.54 19.04 -50.25
N ARG A 178 10.65 19.80 -50.20
CA ARG A 178 11.03 20.67 -51.32
C ARG A 178 11.40 19.89 -52.58
N ALA A 179 12.16 18.79 -52.44
CA ALA A 179 12.50 17.94 -53.58
C ALA A 179 11.25 17.34 -54.23
N TRP A 180 10.33 16.82 -53.41
CA TRP A 180 9.06 16.30 -53.87
C TRP A 180 8.20 17.37 -54.54
N ALA A 181 8.09 18.55 -53.93
CA ALA A 181 7.32 19.66 -54.45
C ALA A 181 7.83 20.12 -55.83
N ASN A 182 9.15 20.23 -56.00
CA ASN A 182 9.77 20.56 -57.29
C ASN A 182 9.48 19.50 -58.36
N GLN A 183 9.47 18.21 -58.00
CA GLN A 183 9.11 17.12 -58.92
C GLN A 183 7.64 17.16 -59.35
N HIS A 184 6.76 17.71 -58.50
CA HIS A 184 5.31 17.79 -58.74
C HIS A 184 4.87 19.17 -59.28
N GLY A 185 5.81 20.02 -59.69
CA GLY A 185 5.52 21.33 -60.28
C GLY A 185 5.07 22.41 -59.28
N HIS A 186 5.27 22.18 -57.97
CA HIS A 186 5.01 23.18 -56.95
C HIS A 186 6.22 24.11 -56.76
N THR A 187 6.02 25.42 -56.89
CA THR A 187 7.06 26.42 -56.64
C THR A 187 7.27 26.62 -55.14
N VAL A 188 8.43 26.23 -54.61
CA VAL A 188 8.80 26.45 -53.20
C VAL A 188 10.16 27.14 -53.13
N GLY A 189 10.28 28.12 -52.22
CA GLY A 189 11.55 28.81 -51.98
C GLY A 189 12.64 27.89 -51.41
N THR A 190 13.90 28.11 -51.83
CA THR A 190 15.08 27.38 -51.35
C THR A 190 15.29 27.55 -49.85
N PHE A 191 14.88 28.70 -49.30
CA PHE A 191 14.97 29.04 -47.89
C PHE A 191 13.61 29.44 -47.34
N GLY A 192 13.40 29.23 -46.04
CA GLY A 192 12.20 29.65 -45.33
C GLY A 192 11.16 28.55 -45.09
N MET A 193 9.97 28.98 -44.68
CA MET A 193 8.86 28.13 -44.29
C MET A 193 8.17 27.56 -45.53
N ILE A 194 7.92 26.25 -45.53
CA ILE A 194 7.20 25.58 -46.61
C ILE A 194 5.70 25.80 -46.38
N PRO A 195 4.92 26.17 -47.42
CA PRO A 195 3.47 26.31 -47.31
C PRO A 195 2.82 25.03 -46.78
N ALA A 196 1.95 25.17 -45.77
CA ALA A 196 1.25 24.06 -45.15
C ALA A 196 0.51 23.13 -46.14
N PRO A 197 -0.11 23.62 -47.23
CA PRO A 197 -0.74 22.75 -48.23
C PRO A 197 0.23 21.77 -48.89
N ILE A 198 1.48 22.19 -49.15
CA ILE A 198 2.50 21.35 -49.78
C ILE A 198 2.98 20.26 -48.80
N VAL A 199 3.16 20.62 -47.53
CA VAL A 199 3.51 19.66 -46.47
C VAL A 199 2.42 18.59 -46.32
N ALA A 200 1.15 19.00 -46.34
CA ALA A 200 0.02 18.08 -46.26
C ALA A 200 -0.04 17.14 -47.48
N ALA A 201 0.15 17.67 -48.69
CA ALA A 201 0.15 16.87 -49.92
C ALA A 201 1.29 15.83 -49.95
N TYR A 202 2.50 16.22 -49.53
CA TYR A 202 3.64 15.30 -49.40
C TYR A 202 3.35 14.15 -48.43
N ARG A 203 2.81 14.48 -47.24
CA ARG A 203 2.49 13.47 -46.21
C ARG A 203 1.36 12.54 -46.64
N ALA A 204 0.37 13.04 -47.39
CA ALA A 204 -0.69 12.22 -47.97
C ALA A 204 -0.11 11.21 -48.99
N ALA A 205 0.73 11.68 -49.92
CA ALA A 205 1.36 10.83 -50.93
C ALA A 205 2.24 9.72 -50.31
N ASN A 206 3.04 10.04 -49.28
CA ASN A 206 3.84 9.04 -48.57
C ASN A 206 3.00 8.06 -47.74
N LYS A 207 1.87 8.50 -47.17
CA LYS A 207 0.96 7.62 -46.44
C LYS A 207 0.27 6.62 -47.37
N GLU A 208 -0.06 7.03 -48.59
CA GLU A 208 -0.61 6.14 -49.61
C GLU A 208 0.45 5.14 -50.11
N ALA A 209 1.68 5.59 -50.38
CA ALA A 209 2.78 4.72 -50.79
C ALA A 209 3.12 3.66 -49.74
N SER A 210 3.09 4.01 -48.45
CA SER A 210 3.32 3.07 -47.35
C SER A 210 2.15 2.12 -47.05
N ARG A 211 0.95 2.41 -47.56
CA ARG A 211 -0.21 1.52 -47.46
C ARG A 211 -0.31 0.53 -48.63
N ALA A 212 0.33 0.84 -49.76
CA ALA A 212 0.32 0.03 -50.97
C ALA A 212 1.52 -0.96 -51.05
N ALA A 213 2.50 -0.83 -50.15
CA ALA A 213 3.63 -1.74 -49.97
C ALA A 213 3.34 -2.78 -48.88
#